data_AF-A0A535KY42-F1
#
_entry.id   AF-A0A535KY42-F1
#
_cell.length_a   1.000
_cell.length_b   1.000
_cell.length_c   1.000
_cell.angle_alpha   90.00
_cell.angle_beta   90.00
_cell.angle_gamma   90.00
#
_symmetry.space_group_name_H-M   'P 1'
#
loop_
_entity.id
_entity.type
_entity.pdbx_description
1 polymer ?
#
loop_
_entity_poly.entity_id
_entity_poly.type
_entity_poly.pdbx_seq_one_letter_code
_entity_poly.pdbx_strand_id
1 'polypeptide(L)'
;WFKALGERVPSKVRVFCPVSVRAEDARGRLGNQISGMVLELPTADIPMEERLRRIHVSTGDLKRTRQAVAADKLVGLADWAPPTLLVLAGRLMSNPQAGANINVTNVPGPQFPLYSGGAQLLEVWAFAPLYPSMGLGVAIVSYNGDAYFGLTADPSIVPDVEEFTARLQEAAAECTALAATR
;
A
#
# COMPACT_ATOMS: atom_id res chain seq x y z
N TRP A 1 18.12 -1.14 -5.43
CA TRP A 1 18.21 0.06 -4.57
C TRP A 1 19.24 -0.14 -3.47
N PHE A 2 18.96 -0.80 -2.33
CA PHE A 2 19.96 -1.04 -1.25
C PHE A 2 21.35 -1.49 -1.72
N LYS A 3 21.42 -2.49 -2.62
CA LYS A 3 22.70 -2.95 -3.20
C LYS A 3 23.45 -1.84 -3.96
N ALA A 4 22.75 -0.96 -4.68
CA ALA A 4 23.33 0.16 -5.42
C ALA A 4 23.91 1.24 -4.48
N LEU A 5 23.31 1.39 -3.29
CA LEU A 5 23.83 2.21 -2.20
C LEU A 5 25.01 1.56 -1.43
N GLY A 6 25.42 0.33 -1.79
CA GLY A 6 26.41 -0.43 -1.04
C GLY A 6 25.89 -0.96 0.30
N GLU A 7 24.58 -0.89 0.53
CA GLU A 7 23.95 -1.34 1.77
C GLU A 7 23.55 -2.82 1.74
N ARG A 8 23.49 -3.41 2.93
CA ARG A 8 22.94 -4.76 3.10
C ARG A 8 21.42 -4.71 2.91
N VAL A 9 20.92 -5.51 1.97
CA VAL A 9 19.47 -5.69 1.79
C VAL A 9 18.85 -6.23 3.08
N PRO A 10 17.88 -5.53 3.69
CA PRO A 10 17.22 -6.00 4.91
C PRO A 10 16.52 -7.34 4.66
N SER A 11 16.54 -8.22 5.66
CA SER A 11 15.81 -9.50 5.59
C SER A 11 14.29 -9.33 5.59
N LYS A 12 13.81 -8.16 6.04
CA LYS A 12 12.39 -7.80 6.12
C LYS A 12 12.22 -6.33 5.77
N VAL A 13 11.31 -6.06 4.83
CA VAL A 13 10.76 -4.72 4.56
C VAL A 13 9.25 -4.83 4.73
N ARG A 14 8.70 -4.11 5.69
CA ARG A 14 7.25 -4.15 6.00
C ARG A 14 6.54 -3.05 5.25
N VAL A 15 5.53 -3.41 4.48
CA VAL A 15 4.70 -2.50 3.70
C VAL A 15 3.31 -2.48 4.28
N PHE A 16 2.79 -1.30 4.57
CA PHE A 16 1.39 -1.09 4.87
C PHE A 16 0.62 -0.82 3.57
N CYS A 17 -0.43 -1.60 3.32
CA CYS A 17 -1.32 -1.44 2.18
C CYS A 17 -2.75 -1.20 2.67
N PRO A 18 -3.32 0.01 2.48
CA PRO A 18 -4.75 0.24 2.64
C PRO A 18 -5.55 -0.67 1.70
N VAL A 19 -6.61 -1.28 2.21
CA VAL A 19 -7.55 -2.10 1.45
C VAL A 19 -8.98 -1.63 1.72
N SER A 20 -9.78 -1.53 0.67
CA SER A 20 -11.21 -1.26 0.83
C SER A 20 -11.89 -2.48 1.44
N VAL A 21 -12.68 -2.26 2.50
CA VAL A 21 -13.55 -3.30 3.10
C VAL A 21 -15.03 -3.06 2.80
N ARG A 22 -15.32 -2.21 1.81
CA ARG A 22 -16.70 -1.88 1.43
C ARG A 22 -17.38 -3.11 0.82
N ALA A 23 -18.51 -3.52 1.39
CA ALA A 23 -19.36 -4.54 0.82
C ALA A 23 -19.98 -4.05 -0.52
N GLU A 24 -20.17 -4.96 -1.47
CA GLU A 24 -20.65 -4.65 -2.83
C GLU A 24 -22.04 -3.98 -2.86
N ASP A 25 -22.83 -4.18 -1.81
CA ASP A 25 -24.19 -3.66 -1.61
C ASP A 25 -24.25 -2.21 -1.07
N ALA A 26 -23.12 -1.61 -0.71
CA ALA A 26 -23.04 -0.27 -0.12
C ALA A 26 -22.77 0.86 -1.14
N ARG A 27 -23.11 0.67 -2.42
CA ARG A 27 -23.05 1.73 -3.45
C ARG A 27 -24.00 2.88 -3.04
N GLY A 28 -23.44 4.03 -2.65
CA GLY A 28 -24.19 5.25 -2.31
C GLY A 28 -24.15 5.68 -0.84
N ARG A 29 -23.57 4.89 0.08
CA ARG A 29 -23.39 5.32 1.49
C ARG A 29 -22.06 6.06 1.68
N LEU A 30 -22.10 7.31 2.15
CA LEU A 30 -20.91 8.07 2.53
C LEU A 30 -20.23 7.44 3.75
N GLY A 31 -18.90 7.30 3.73
CA GLY A 31 -18.10 6.76 4.84
C GLY A 31 -16.79 6.13 4.38
N ASN A 32 -15.69 6.43 5.08
CA ASN A 32 -14.37 5.87 4.77
C ASN A 32 -14.22 4.49 5.43
N GLN A 33 -14.47 3.41 4.69
CA GLN A 33 -14.33 2.02 5.15
C GLN A 33 -13.03 1.42 4.62
N ILE A 34 -11.91 1.88 5.17
CA ILE A 34 -10.57 1.41 4.85
C ILE A 34 -10.08 0.54 6.00
N SER A 35 -9.71 -0.70 5.70
CA SER A 35 -8.85 -1.52 6.56
C SER A 35 -7.43 -1.47 5.98
N GLY A 36 -6.45 -2.01 6.69
CA GLY A 36 -5.07 -2.04 6.21
C GLY A 36 -4.43 -3.38 6.51
N MET A 37 -3.61 -3.85 5.58
CA MET A 37 -2.78 -5.03 5.78
C MET A 37 -1.31 -4.62 5.84
N VAL A 38 -0.54 -5.25 6.71
CA VAL A 38 0.93 -5.14 6.68
C VAL A 38 1.50 -6.44 6.15
N LEU A 39 2.30 -6.36 5.08
CA LEU A 39 3.00 -7.50 4.50
C LEU A 39 4.52 -7.32 4.62
N GLU A 40 5.24 -8.42 4.78
CA GLU A 40 6.69 -8.47 4.63
C GLU A 40 7.02 -8.76 3.17
N LEU A 41 7.79 -7.88 2.51
CA LEU A 41 8.25 -8.10 1.15
C LEU A 41 9.31 -9.22 1.13
N PRO A 42 9.25 -10.14 0.15
CA PRO A 42 10.35 -11.06 -0.09
C PRO A 42 11.52 -10.25 -0.67
N THR A 43 12.54 -9.95 0.13
CA THR A 43 13.71 -9.15 -0.26
C THR A 43 14.90 -9.98 -0.74
N ALA A 44 14.80 -11.31 -0.65
CA ALA A 44 15.83 -12.22 -1.13
C ALA A 44 16.13 -12.02 -2.63
N ASP A 45 17.31 -12.47 -3.05
CA ASP A 45 17.72 -12.48 -4.45
C ASP A 45 17.04 -13.65 -5.16
N ILE A 46 15.83 -13.41 -5.67
CA ILE A 46 14.97 -14.40 -6.33
C ILE A 46 14.42 -13.81 -7.65
N PRO A 47 14.11 -14.67 -8.63
CA PRO A 47 13.49 -14.25 -9.88
C PRO A 47 12.20 -13.45 -9.66
N MET A 48 11.91 -12.48 -10.53
CA MET A 48 10.74 -11.61 -10.40
C MET A 48 9.43 -12.39 -10.39
N GLU A 49 9.28 -13.42 -11.23
CA GLU A 49 8.08 -14.26 -11.25
C GLU A 49 7.80 -14.93 -9.89
N GLU A 50 8.84 -15.50 -9.26
CA GLU A 50 8.71 -16.11 -7.94
C GLU A 50 8.43 -15.06 -6.85
N ARG A 51 9.02 -13.86 -6.98
CA ARG A 51 8.75 -12.73 -6.09
C ARG A 51 7.27 -12.32 -6.16
N LEU A 52 6.74 -12.13 -7.37
CA LEU A 52 5.34 -11.78 -7.61
C LEU A 52 4.41 -12.89 -7.11
N ARG A 53 4.73 -14.15 -7.35
CA ARG A 53 3.95 -15.30 -6.85
C ARG A 53 3.86 -15.29 -5.32
N ARG A 54 4.98 -15.07 -4.62
CA ARG A 54 4.99 -14.99 -3.14
C ARG A 54 4.16 -13.83 -2.61
N ILE A 55 4.27 -12.65 -3.24
CA ILE A 55 3.46 -11.48 -2.89
C ILE A 55 1.97 -11.75 -3.15
N HIS A 56 1.63 -12.40 -4.25
CA HIS A 56 0.24 -12.76 -4.56
C HIS A 56 -0.35 -13.71 -3.51
N VAL A 57 0.38 -14.76 -3.13
CA VAL A 57 -0.05 -15.69 -2.07
C VAL A 57 -0.20 -14.96 -0.73
N SER A 58 0.81 -14.19 -0.30
CA SER A 58 0.78 -13.51 0.99
C SER A 58 -0.34 -12.48 1.10
N THR A 59 -0.58 -11.69 0.04
CA THR A 59 -1.68 -10.73 0.00
C THR A 59 -3.04 -11.40 -0.12
N GLY A 60 -3.16 -12.53 -0.83
CA GLY A 60 -4.37 -13.34 -0.88
C GLY A 60 -4.75 -13.91 0.49
N ASP A 61 -3.76 -14.46 1.21
CA ASP A 61 -3.96 -14.96 2.56
C ASP A 61 -4.33 -13.85 3.55
N LEU A 62 -3.66 -12.69 3.50
CA LEU A 62 -4.00 -11.53 4.34
C LEU A 62 -5.42 -10.98 4.06
N LYS A 63 -5.84 -10.94 2.80
CA LYS A 63 -7.20 -10.54 2.43
C LYS A 63 -8.25 -11.55 2.92
N ARG A 64 -7.93 -12.85 2.87
CA ARG A 64 -8.82 -13.94 3.32
C ARG A 64 -8.90 -14.05 4.83
N THR A 65 -7.80 -13.84 5.54
CA THR A 65 -7.75 -13.91 7.01
C THR A 65 -8.54 -12.78 7.66
N ARG A 66 -8.95 -11.75 6.90
CA ARG A 66 -9.96 -10.75 7.27
C ARG A 66 -9.84 -10.36 8.76
N GLN A 67 -9.02 -9.36 9.06
CA GLN A 67 -9.21 -8.51 10.26
C GLN A 67 -10.67 -8.00 10.42
N ALA A 68 -11.57 -8.24 9.45
CA ALA A 68 -13.01 -8.17 9.63
C ALA A 68 -13.56 -9.02 10.80
N VAL A 69 -12.83 -10.02 11.32
CA VAL A 69 -13.25 -10.78 12.52
C VAL A 69 -12.82 -10.09 13.82
N ALA A 70 -11.87 -9.14 13.78
CA ALA A 70 -11.40 -8.47 14.99
C ALA A 70 -12.35 -7.34 15.41
N ALA A 71 -12.89 -6.56 14.46
CA ALA A 71 -13.80 -5.45 14.78
C ALA A 71 -15.11 -5.95 15.42
N ASP A 72 -15.79 -6.94 14.83
CA ASP A 72 -17.04 -7.49 15.38
C ASP A 72 -16.85 -8.22 16.72
N LYS A 73 -15.68 -8.83 16.97
CA LYS A 73 -15.38 -9.49 18.26
C LYS A 73 -14.88 -8.52 19.33
N LEU A 74 -14.29 -7.38 18.95
CA LEU A 74 -13.87 -6.34 19.89
C LEU A 74 -15.05 -5.46 20.35
N VAL A 75 -16.09 -5.29 19.52
CA VAL A 75 -17.33 -4.61 19.91
C VAL A 75 -17.99 -5.33 21.09
N GLY A 76 -18.02 -6.67 21.09
CA GLY A 76 -18.54 -7.45 22.23
C GLY A 76 -17.67 -7.39 23.49
N LEU A 77 -16.39 -7.03 23.38
CA LEU A 77 -15.48 -6.84 24.52
C LEU A 77 -15.53 -5.40 25.06
N ALA A 78 -15.95 -4.44 24.23
CA ALA A 78 -16.00 -3.03 24.58
C ALA A 78 -17.13 -2.70 25.57
N ASP A 79 -18.20 -3.50 25.59
CA ASP A 79 -19.31 -3.35 26.54
C ASP A 79 -18.93 -3.66 28.00
N TRP A 80 -17.79 -4.34 28.23
CA TRP A 80 -17.32 -4.74 29.57
C TRP A 80 -15.93 -4.22 29.95
N ALA A 81 -15.23 -3.56 29.02
CA ALA A 81 -13.85 -3.12 29.24
C ALA A 81 -13.80 -1.75 29.97
N PRO A 82 -13.00 -1.62 31.05
CA PRO A 82 -12.69 -0.32 31.65
C PRO A 82 -12.25 0.73 30.60
N PRO A 83 -12.64 2.00 30.74
CA PRO A 83 -12.34 3.06 29.77
C PRO A 83 -10.84 3.20 29.44
N THR A 84 -9.96 2.88 30.38
CA THR A 84 -8.50 2.88 30.18
C THR A 84 -8.03 1.80 29.20
N LEU A 85 -8.63 0.61 29.23
CA LEU A 85 -8.34 -0.46 28.28
C LEU A 85 -8.92 -0.15 26.90
N LEU A 86 -10.08 0.51 26.83
CA LEU A 86 -10.64 1.01 25.58
C LEU A 86 -9.77 2.11 24.95
N VAL A 87 -9.22 3.02 25.74
CA VAL A 87 -8.29 4.05 25.26
C VAL A 87 -6.96 3.43 24.82
N LEU A 88 -6.43 2.45 25.55
CA LEU A 88 -5.21 1.74 25.17
C LEU A 88 -5.41 0.92 23.90
N ALA A 89 -6.49 0.14 23.81
CA ALA A 89 -6.88 -0.59 22.62
C ALA A 89 -7.15 0.36 21.45
N GLY A 90 -7.80 1.50 21.70
CA GLY A 90 -7.96 2.59 20.75
C GLY A 90 -6.61 3.07 20.23
N ARG A 91 -5.65 3.41 21.09
CA ARG A 91 -4.31 3.83 20.68
C ARG A 91 -3.53 2.77 19.89
N LEU A 92 -3.67 1.49 20.26
CA LEU A 92 -3.06 0.37 19.56
C LEU A 92 -3.72 0.10 18.19
N MET A 93 -5.05 0.24 18.10
CA MET A 93 -5.82 0.12 16.86
C MET A 93 -5.72 1.37 15.97
N SER A 94 -5.42 2.54 16.55
CA SER A 94 -5.22 3.81 15.84
C SER A 94 -3.92 3.85 15.05
N ASN A 95 -3.03 2.87 15.23
CA ASN A 95 -1.82 2.74 14.44
C ASN A 95 -1.79 1.40 13.67
N PRO A 96 -2.71 1.17 12.72
CA PRO A 96 -2.73 -0.04 11.89
C PRO A 96 -1.45 -0.21 11.05
N GLN A 97 -0.61 0.82 11.05
CA GLN A 97 0.64 0.92 10.33
C GLN A 97 1.87 0.65 11.21
N ALA A 98 1.68 0.31 12.49
CA ALA A 98 2.76 0.18 13.47
C ALA A 98 3.90 -0.73 12.97
N GLY A 99 5.07 -0.12 12.82
CA GLY A 99 6.32 -0.77 12.38
C GLY A 99 6.37 -1.12 10.90
N ALA A 100 5.46 -0.61 10.07
CA ALA A 100 5.64 -0.62 8.62
C ALA A 100 6.67 0.44 8.22
N ASN A 101 7.52 0.11 7.25
CA ASN A 101 8.58 0.98 6.75
C ASN A 101 8.10 1.83 5.58
N ILE A 102 7.12 1.31 4.83
CA ILE A 102 6.62 1.88 3.57
C ILE A 102 5.09 1.86 3.58
N ASN A 103 4.46 2.91 3.07
CA ASN A 103 3.03 2.93 2.73
C ASN A 103 2.86 2.75 1.22
N VAL A 104 2.05 1.78 0.79
CA VAL A 104 1.69 1.60 -0.63
C VAL A 104 0.19 1.58 -0.78
N THR A 105 -0.36 2.59 -1.45
CA THR A 105 -1.79 2.69 -1.73
C THR A 105 -2.04 2.60 -3.23
N ASN A 106 -3.15 1.95 -3.61
CA ASN A 106 -3.58 1.83 -5.00
C ASN A 106 -5.05 2.22 -5.10
N VAL A 107 -5.34 3.24 -5.91
CA VAL A 107 -6.67 3.74 -6.18
C VAL A 107 -6.96 3.58 -7.68
N PRO A 108 -7.78 2.59 -8.08
CA PRO A 108 -8.21 2.46 -9.46
C PRO A 108 -9.00 3.71 -9.87
N GLY A 109 -8.51 4.42 -10.89
CA GLY A 109 -9.17 5.60 -11.44
C GLY A 109 -9.88 5.31 -12.78
N PRO A 110 -10.57 6.31 -13.34
CA PRO A 110 -11.32 6.17 -14.59
C PRO A 110 -10.43 5.78 -15.77
N GLN A 111 -10.91 4.84 -16.60
CA GLN A 111 -10.20 4.34 -17.79
C GLN A 111 -10.73 4.99 -19.08
N PHE A 112 -11.15 6.25 -18.97
CA PHE A 112 -11.63 7.10 -20.06
C PHE A 112 -11.15 8.54 -19.80
N PRO A 113 -10.97 9.38 -20.83
CA PRO A 113 -10.44 10.72 -20.66
C PRO A 113 -11.42 11.61 -19.88
N LEU A 114 -10.89 12.34 -18.91
CA LEU A 114 -11.61 13.36 -18.15
C LEU A 114 -11.26 14.76 -18.64
N TYR A 115 -12.20 15.68 -18.47
CA TYR A 115 -12.05 17.08 -18.88
C TYR A 115 -12.51 18.03 -17.78
N SER A 116 -11.83 19.17 -17.66
CA SER A 116 -12.23 20.29 -16.80
C SER A 116 -12.15 21.59 -17.59
N GLY A 117 -13.27 22.33 -17.68
CA GLY A 117 -13.32 23.58 -18.45
C GLY A 117 -12.94 23.42 -19.93
N GLY A 118 -13.13 22.23 -20.52
CA GLY A 118 -12.73 21.92 -21.90
C GLY A 118 -11.28 21.45 -22.07
N ALA A 119 -10.44 21.50 -21.04
CA ALA A 119 -9.09 20.95 -21.06
C ALA A 119 -9.08 19.49 -20.63
N GLN A 120 -8.31 18.65 -21.32
CA GLN A 120 -8.15 17.23 -20.98
C GLN A 120 -7.22 17.05 -19.78
N LEU A 121 -7.58 16.17 -18.85
CA LEU A 121 -6.68 15.66 -17.82
C LEU A 121 -5.69 14.69 -18.48
N LEU A 122 -4.40 14.99 -18.40
CA LEU A 122 -3.35 14.19 -19.03
C LEU A 122 -2.78 13.14 -18.07
N GLU A 123 -2.47 13.55 -16.85
CA GLU A 123 -1.73 12.73 -15.89
C GLU A 123 -2.30 12.89 -14.47
N VAL A 124 -2.09 11.88 -13.61
CA VAL A 124 -2.59 11.90 -12.23
C VAL A 124 -1.50 11.51 -11.23
N TRP A 125 -0.86 12.49 -10.61
CA TRP A 125 0.20 12.27 -9.61
C TRP A 125 -0.36 12.36 -8.19
N ALA A 126 -0.68 11.22 -7.60
CA ALA A 126 -1.21 11.15 -6.24
C ALA A 126 -0.11 11.30 -5.18
N PHE A 127 -0.50 11.81 -4.01
CA PHE A 127 0.39 11.97 -2.87
C PHE A 127 -0.05 11.01 -1.74
N ALA A 128 0.87 10.16 -1.28
CA ALA A 128 0.68 9.37 -0.07
C ALA A 128 1.39 10.07 1.10
N PRO A 129 0.69 10.37 2.21
CA PRO A 129 1.34 10.91 3.40
C PRO A 129 2.25 9.86 4.05
N LEU A 130 3.32 10.34 4.68
CA LEU A 130 4.17 9.54 5.56
C LEU A 130 3.60 9.54 6.97
N TYR A 131 3.58 8.36 7.58
CA TYR A 131 3.21 8.17 8.98
C TYR A 131 4.46 7.96 9.83
N PRO A 132 4.39 8.14 11.16
CA PRO A 132 5.52 7.85 12.04
C PRO A 132 6.06 6.44 11.77
N SER A 133 7.39 6.29 11.69
CA SER A 133 8.14 5.07 11.33
C SER A 133 8.23 4.70 9.83
N MET A 134 7.65 5.49 8.93
CA MET A 134 7.76 5.28 7.48
C MET A 134 8.72 6.26 6.82
N GLY A 135 9.60 5.74 5.96
CA GLY A 135 10.52 6.56 5.15
C GLY A 135 10.03 6.81 3.72
N LEU A 136 9.07 6.01 3.24
CA LEU A 136 8.59 6.07 1.85
C LEU A 136 7.09 5.81 1.76
N GLY A 137 6.40 6.63 0.96
CA GLY A 137 5.02 6.47 0.56
C GLY A 137 4.93 6.35 -0.95
N VAL A 138 4.15 5.39 -1.44
CA VAL A 138 3.88 5.17 -2.86
C VAL A 138 2.36 5.23 -3.07
N ALA A 139 1.90 6.21 -3.83
CA ALA A 139 0.52 6.35 -4.24
C ALA A 139 0.38 5.97 -5.71
N ILE A 140 -0.43 4.94 -5.98
CA ILE A 140 -0.68 4.44 -7.33
C ILE A 140 -2.09 4.82 -7.73
N VAL A 141 -2.22 5.44 -8.91
CA VAL A 141 -3.51 5.72 -9.54
C VAL A 141 -3.47 5.26 -10.97
N SER A 142 -4.46 4.46 -11.38
CA SER A 142 -4.65 4.14 -12.80
C SER A 142 -5.57 5.16 -13.45
N TYR A 143 -5.20 5.69 -14.62
CA TYR A 143 -6.02 6.63 -15.38
C TYR A 143 -5.80 6.46 -16.87
N ASN A 144 -6.89 6.35 -17.63
CA ASN A 144 -6.90 6.37 -19.09
C ASN A 144 -5.88 5.41 -19.76
N GLY A 145 -5.74 4.18 -19.23
CA GLY A 145 -4.82 3.17 -19.75
C GLY A 145 -3.43 3.17 -19.11
N ASP A 146 -3.07 4.21 -18.36
CA ASP A 146 -1.77 4.32 -17.69
C ASP A 146 -1.87 4.12 -16.18
N ALA A 147 -0.73 3.80 -15.56
CA ALA A 147 -0.58 3.73 -14.10
C ALA A 147 0.47 4.76 -13.64
N TYR A 148 0.04 5.67 -12.77
CA TYR A 148 0.85 6.74 -12.22
C TYR A 148 1.30 6.39 -10.81
N PHE A 149 2.58 6.59 -10.53
CA PHE A 149 3.21 6.28 -9.24
C PHE A 149 3.76 7.57 -8.64
N GLY A 150 3.07 8.13 -7.66
CA GLY A 150 3.57 9.25 -6.87
C GLY A 150 4.36 8.77 -5.65
N LEU A 151 5.55 9.33 -5.44
CA LEU A 151 6.44 8.96 -4.35
C LEU A 151 6.59 10.12 -3.37
N THR A 152 6.47 9.82 -2.08
CA THR A 152 6.76 10.74 -0.99
C THR A 152 7.85 10.12 -0.14
N ALA A 153 8.97 10.81 0.08
CA ALA A 153 10.10 10.30 0.83
C ALA A 153 10.50 11.24 1.98
N ASP A 154 10.90 10.66 3.11
CA ASP A 154 11.66 11.38 4.13
C ASP A 154 13.13 11.40 3.67
N PRO A 155 13.70 12.56 3.33
CA PRO A 155 15.07 12.64 2.79
C PRO A 155 16.14 12.22 3.79
N SER A 156 15.82 12.16 5.10
CA SER A 156 16.74 11.64 6.11
C SER A 156 16.81 10.10 6.15
N ILE A 157 15.81 9.42 5.57
CA ILE A 157 15.70 7.95 5.53
C ILE A 157 15.91 7.41 4.12
N VAL A 158 15.37 8.09 3.11
CA VAL A 158 15.48 7.76 1.69
C VAL A 158 16.08 8.97 0.97
N PRO A 159 17.41 9.16 1.05
CA PRO A 159 18.07 10.36 0.53
C PRO A 159 18.13 10.43 -1.00
N ASP A 160 17.90 9.31 -1.70
CA ASP A 160 18.02 9.12 -3.14
C ASP A 160 16.73 8.54 -3.75
N VAL A 161 15.61 9.24 -3.54
CA VAL A 161 14.29 8.81 -4.06
C VAL A 161 14.25 8.72 -5.58
N GLU A 162 15.08 9.50 -6.28
CA GLU A 162 15.22 9.46 -7.74
C GLU A 162 15.81 8.12 -8.21
N GLU A 163 16.84 7.63 -7.52
CA GLU A 163 17.46 6.33 -7.81
C GLU A 163 16.50 5.19 -7.48
N PHE A 164 15.73 5.31 -6.40
CA PHE A 164 14.63 4.39 -6.11
C PHE A 164 13.59 4.38 -7.24
N THR A 165 13.24 5.56 -7.76
CA THR A 165 12.28 5.73 -8.86
C THR A 165 12.77 5.03 -10.13
N ALA A 166 14.04 5.20 -10.49
CA ALA A 166 14.63 4.51 -11.64
C ALA A 166 14.56 2.98 -11.50
N ARG A 167 14.88 2.45 -10.31
CA ARG A 167 14.76 1.01 -10.02
C ARG A 167 13.32 0.52 -10.03
N LEU A 168 12.36 1.36 -9.62
CA LEU A 168 10.95 1.04 -9.70
C LEU A 168 10.47 0.95 -11.16
N GLN A 169 10.93 1.86 -12.02
CA GLN A 169 10.62 1.84 -13.46
C GLN A 169 11.17 0.58 -14.13
N GLU A 170 12.42 0.18 -13.83
CA GLU A 170 13.01 -1.07 -14.33
C GLU A 170 12.21 -2.30 -13.89
N ALA A 171 11.84 -2.37 -12.61
CA ALA A 171 11.03 -3.47 -12.07
C ALA A 171 9.63 -3.52 -12.70
N ALA A 172 9.02 -2.36 -12.96
CA ALA A 172 7.73 -2.28 -13.66
C ALA A 172 7.85 -2.78 -15.10
N ALA A 173 8.91 -2.40 -15.82
CA ALA A 173 9.17 -2.87 -17.18
C ALA A 173 9.35 -4.40 -17.22
N GLU A 174 10.09 -4.97 -16.26
CA GLU A 174 10.24 -6.42 -16.12
C GLU A 174 8.90 -7.12 -15.88
N CYS A 175 8.05 -6.56 -15.02
CA CYS A 175 6.71 -7.09 -14.76
C CYS A 175 5.80 -7.04 -16.00
N THR A 176 5.83 -5.94 -16.76
CA THR A 176 5.07 -5.82 -18.01
C THR A 176 5.55 -6.81 -19.06
N ALA A 177 6.87 -7.01 -19.18
CA ALA A 177 7.43 -8.00 -20.08
C ALA A 177 6.97 -9.43 -19.73
N LEU A 178 6.99 -9.79 -18.44
CA LEU A 178 6.47 -11.09 -17.97
C LEU A 178 4.98 -11.25 -18.29
N ALA A 179 4.18 -10.20 -18.11
CA ALA A 179 2.75 -10.24 -18.43
C ALA A 179 2.48 -10.44 -19.93
N ALA A 180 3.33 -9.92 -20.82
CA ALA A 180 3.19 -10.08 -22.27
C ALA A 180 3.54 -11.49 -22.79
N THR A 181 4.27 -12.29 -22.00
CA THR A 181 4.67 -13.66 -22.37
C THR A 181 3.65 -14.74 -21.99
N ARG A 182 2.54 -14.37 -21.36
CA ARG A 182 1.45 -15.26 -20.95
C ARG A 182 0.17 -14.93 -21.70
#